data_AF-A0A812U3E3-F1
#
_entry.id   AF-A0A812U3E3-F1
#
_cell.length_a   1.000
_cell.length_b   1.000
_cell.length_c   1.000
_cell.angle_alpha   90.00
_cell.angle_beta   90.00
_cell.angle_gamma   90.00
#
_symmetry.space_group_name_H-M   'P 1'
#
loop_
_entity.id
_entity.type
_entity.pdbx_description
1 polymer ?
#
loop_
_entity_poly.entity_id
_entity_poly.type
_entity_poly.pdbx_seq_one_letter_code
_entity_poly.pdbx_strand_id
1 'polypeptide(L)'
;MVCSLCGSKKHNLRTCTLPGAAQHRSMHRELLKLKGAVPNAQAGRKPRRLGAPTTGRFQAQRSLRYSGSGRAKLRKAVANKKRAKTVGLTQTSDGQLQAVKDLRRDGFLPAKPLKCMTCRGPVGQMQLRAKGHVWVRCIDTDCRVARNVLSEASWLPDVSRQPWTPMQLQAALRLSTAGFGKQASTPYALARSLGTTYKPTSRFLEAVRSLEAAASEKLNARTMLDKAVEVDGTCLRTLRVSRWSKTYANSVQEWQAKHAHQASPDYFLLHLRALGATQRGTQKCVFVPAPLRLVPAGSVPPPESCEDVLCTRLLKRIRSQDRVEGLGLRNIGLQ
;
A
#
# COMPACT_ATOMS: atom_id res chain seq x y z
N MET A 1 -32.64 -30.38 8.14
CA MET A 1 -34.02 -30.23 7.61
C MET A 1 -34.87 -31.28 8.29
N VAL A 2 -36.04 -30.91 8.82
CA VAL A 2 -36.94 -31.82 9.56
C VAL A 2 -38.13 -32.16 8.66
N CYS A 3 -38.55 -33.43 8.61
CA CYS A 3 -39.74 -33.84 7.88
C CYS A 3 -40.99 -33.25 8.54
N SER A 4 -41.80 -32.48 7.80
CA SER A 4 -43.00 -31.84 8.33
C SER A 4 -44.14 -32.82 8.63
N LEU A 5 -44.10 -34.04 8.10
CA LEU A 5 -45.13 -35.06 8.32
C LEU A 5 -44.84 -35.90 9.57
N CYS A 6 -43.59 -36.34 9.75
CA CYS A 6 -43.22 -37.28 10.82
C CYS A 6 -42.25 -36.70 11.87
N GLY A 7 -41.83 -35.45 11.73
CA GLY A 7 -40.91 -34.79 12.66
C GLY A 7 -39.46 -35.31 12.64
N SER A 8 -39.13 -36.29 11.80
CA SER A 8 -37.78 -36.86 11.75
C SER A 8 -36.75 -35.87 11.20
N LYS A 9 -35.56 -35.79 11.82
CA LYS A 9 -34.42 -34.98 11.35
C LYS A 9 -33.58 -35.71 10.29
N LYS A 10 -33.81 -37.01 10.05
CA LYS A 10 -32.99 -37.85 9.16
C LYS A 10 -33.38 -37.74 7.69
N HIS A 11 -34.60 -37.30 7.38
CA HIS A 11 -35.11 -37.18 6.02
C HIS A 11 -36.04 -35.97 5.89
N ASN A 12 -36.49 -35.68 4.65
CA ASN A 12 -37.43 -34.59 4.37
C ASN A 12 -38.75 -35.14 3.82
N LEU A 13 -39.77 -34.28 3.69
CA LEU A 13 -41.11 -34.67 3.23
C LEU A 13 -41.13 -35.37 1.85
N ARG A 14 -40.13 -35.14 0.99
CA ARG A 14 -40.06 -35.76 -0.35
C ARG A 14 -39.71 -37.24 -0.28
N THR A 15 -38.87 -37.61 0.69
CA THR A 15 -38.39 -38.99 0.89
C THR A 15 -39.05 -39.67 2.09
N CYS A 16 -40.14 -39.10 2.62
CA CYS A 16 -40.89 -39.71 3.70
C CYS A 16 -41.68 -40.92 3.18
N THR A 17 -41.52 -42.06 3.85
CA THR A 17 -42.12 -43.35 3.49
C THR A 17 -43.48 -43.58 4.16
N LEU A 18 -43.96 -42.66 5.01
CA LEU A 18 -45.24 -42.83 5.70
C LEU A 18 -46.43 -42.78 4.72
N PRO A 19 -47.46 -43.61 4.94
CA PRO A 19 -48.72 -43.49 4.22
C PRO A 19 -49.31 -42.10 4.48
N GLY A 20 -49.75 -41.41 3.42
CA GLY A 20 -50.20 -40.00 3.49
C GLY A 20 -49.16 -38.96 3.09
N ALA A 21 -47.88 -39.33 2.89
CA ALA A 21 -46.86 -38.39 2.41
C ALA A 21 -47.18 -37.78 1.04
N ALA A 22 -47.84 -38.55 0.14
CA ALA A 22 -48.28 -38.04 -1.14
C ALA A 22 -49.37 -36.96 -1.01
N GLN A 23 -50.37 -37.21 -0.17
CA GLN A 23 -51.49 -36.31 0.08
C GLN A 23 -51.03 -35.02 0.77
N HIS A 24 -50.17 -35.15 1.79
CA HIS A 24 -49.56 -34.01 2.49
C HIS A 24 -48.69 -33.15 1.55
N ARG A 25 -48.00 -33.76 0.57
CA ARG A 25 -47.29 -33.01 -0.48
C ARG A 25 -48.24 -32.25 -1.41
N SER A 26 -49.41 -32.82 -1.72
CA SER A 26 -50.43 -32.17 -2.56
C SER A 26 -51.02 -30.96 -1.86
N MET A 27 -51.51 -31.13 -0.62
CA MET A 27 -52.04 -30.03 0.19
C MET A 27 -51.02 -28.91 0.41
N HIS A 28 -49.76 -29.25 0.67
CA HIS A 28 -48.71 -28.25 0.83
C HIS A 28 -48.45 -27.48 -0.48
N ARG A 29 -48.62 -28.08 -1.66
CA ARG A 29 -48.53 -27.35 -2.95
C ARG A 29 -49.74 -26.45 -3.17
N GLU A 30 -50.94 -26.90 -2.81
CA GLU A 30 -52.17 -26.10 -2.93
C GLU A 30 -52.16 -24.90 -1.98
N LEU A 31 -51.72 -25.08 -0.73
CA LEU A 31 -51.52 -23.99 0.22
C LEU A 31 -50.50 -22.95 -0.28
N LEU A 32 -49.44 -23.37 -0.99
CA LEU A 32 -48.48 -22.47 -1.61
C LEU A 32 -49.06 -21.73 -2.82
N LYS A 33 -50.02 -22.31 -3.54
CA LYS A 33 -50.74 -21.64 -4.63
C LYS A 33 -51.77 -20.63 -4.11
N LEU A 34 -52.49 -20.97 -3.04
CA LEU A 34 -53.53 -20.13 -2.41
C LEU A 34 -52.95 -18.92 -1.70
N LYS A 35 -51.76 -19.03 -1.10
CA LYS A 35 -51.10 -17.90 -0.40
C LYS A 35 -50.57 -16.80 -1.33
N GLY A 36 -50.87 -16.85 -2.63
CA GLY A 36 -50.27 -16.00 -3.64
C GLY A 36 -48.81 -16.37 -3.80
N ALA A 37 -48.38 -16.66 -5.03
CA ALA A 37 -46.99 -16.98 -5.31
C ALA A 37 -46.09 -15.81 -4.84
N VAL A 38 -45.52 -15.91 -3.64
CA VAL A 38 -44.29 -15.19 -3.34
C VAL A 38 -43.33 -15.68 -4.40
N PRO A 39 -42.85 -14.82 -5.32
CA PRO A 39 -41.92 -15.26 -6.34
C PRO A 39 -40.78 -15.94 -5.61
N ASN A 40 -40.52 -17.20 -5.97
CA ASN A 40 -39.37 -17.92 -5.44
C ASN A 40 -38.19 -16.95 -5.43
N ALA A 41 -37.69 -16.55 -4.26
CA ALA A 41 -36.53 -15.65 -4.13
C ALA A 41 -35.23 -16.27 -4.69
N GLN A 42 -35.37 -17.37 -5.45
CA GLN A 42 -34.36 -18.24 -5.99
C GLN A 42 -34.58 -18.56 -7.48
N ALA A 43 -35.55 -17.96 -8.17
CA ALA A 43 -35.55 -17.95 -9.64
C ALA A 43 -34.35 -17.09 -10.11
N GLY A 44 -33.19 -17.76 -10.28
CA GLY A 44 -31.92 -17.14 -10.65
C GLY A 44 -30.76 -17.36 -9.67
N ARG A 45 -30.99 -17.89 -8.47
CA ARG A 45 -29.88 -18.23 -7.55
C ARG A 45 -29.40 -19.65 -7.80
N LYS A 46 -28.16 -19.77 -8.27
CA LYS A 46 -27.46 -21.06 -8.41
C LYS A 46 -27.53 -21.82 -7.07
N PRO A 47 -27.79 -23.14 -7.08
CA PRO A 47 -27.84 -23.94 -5.87
C PRO A 47 -26.54 -23.80 -5.06
N ARG A 48 -26.65 -23.84 -3.73
CA ARG A 48 -25.48 -23.90 -2.84
C ARG A 48 -24.66 -25.14 -3.22
N ARG A 49 -23.45 -24.92 -3.73
CA ARG A 49 -22.54 -25.99 -4.14
C ARG A 49 -22.11 -26.75 -2.89
N LEU A 50 -22.50 -28.01 -2.78
CA LEU A 50 -21.93 -28.97 -1.85
C LEU A 50 -20.64 -29.51 -2.50
N GLY A 51 -19.49 -29.01 -2.06
CA GLY A 51 -18.17 -29.41 -2.55
C GLY A 51 -17.14 -28.28 -2.47
N ALA A 52 -15.86 -28.63 -2.37
CA ALA A 52 -14.75 -27.68 -2.35
C ALA A 52 -14.82 -26.72 -3.57
N PRO A 53 -14.42 -25.44 -3.41
CA PRO A 53 -14.59 -24.42 -4.44
C PRO A 53 -13.81 -24.77 -5.71
N THR A 54 -14.51 -25.33 -6.70
CA THR A 54 -14.00 -25.61 -8.06
C THR A 54 -13.80 -24.34 -8.90
N THR A 55 -13.98 -23.15 -8.30
CA THR A 55 -13.94 -21.85 -8.95
C THR A 55 -12.61 -21.54 -9.60
N GLY A 56 -11.48 -22.00 -9.05
CA GLY A 56 -10.16 -21.79 -9.66
C GLY A 56 -10.05 -22.44 -11.04
N ARG A 57 -10.45 -23.71 -11.17
CA ARG A 57 -10.39 -24.47 -12.43
C ARG A 57 -11.41 -23.96 -13.46
N PHE A 58 -12.63 -23.63 -13.01
CA PHE A 58 -13.67 -23.09 -13.90
C PHE A 58 -13.42 -21.64 -14.32
N GLN A 59 -12.87 -20.78 -13.45
CA GLN A 59 -12.45 -19.42 -13.83
C GLN A 59 -11.24 -19.48 -14.77
N ALA A 60 -10.29 -20.38 -14.53
CA ALA A 60 -9.17 -20.60 -15.45
C ALA A 60 -9.67 -21.06 -16.83
N GLN A 61 -10.57 -22.05 -16.88
CA GLN A 61 -11.18 -22.52 -18.13
C GLN A 61 -12.06 -21.46 -18.80
N ARG A 62 -12.84 -20.67 -18.06
CA ARG A 62 -13.61 -19.55 -18.62
C ARG A 62 -12.70 -18.46 -19.15
N SER A 63 -11.65 -18.08 -18.43
CA SER A 63 -10.66 -17.12 -18.89
C SER A 63 -10.00 -17.60 -20.19
N LEU A 64 -9.66 -18.90 -20.28
CA LEU A 64 -9.17 -19.55 -21.49
C LEU A 64 -10.20 -19.56 -22.65
N ARG A 65 -11.47 -19.85 -22.36
CA ARG A 65 -12.56 -19.89 -23.37
C ARG A 65 -12.96 -18.51 -23.88
N TYR A 66 -13.08 -17.51 -23.01
CA TYR A 66 -13.48 -16.14 -23.37
C TYR A 66 -12.33 -15.29 -23.91
N SER A 67 -11.09 -15.59 -23.52
CA SER A 67 -9.93 -14.76 -23.86
C SER A 67 -8.93 -15.44 -24.81
N GLY A 68 -9.15 -16.71 -25.13
CA GLY A 68 -8.22 -17.55 -25.89
C GLY A 68 -6.98 -17.95 -25.09
N SER A 69 -6.38 -19.09 -25.47
CA SER A 69 -5.06 -19.54 -24.98
C SER A 69 -3.94 -18.52 -25.27
N GLY A 70 -4.15 -17.66 -26.27
CA GLY A 70 -3.27 -16.58 -26.68
C GLY A 70 -3.17 -15.42 -25.68
N ARG A 71 -4.22 -15.03 -24.94
CA ARG A 71 -4.16 -13.82 -24.10
C ARG A 71 -3.29 -14.00 -22.85
N ALA A 72 -3.25 -15.19 -22.26
CA ALA A 72 -2.32 -15.47 -21.16
C ALA A 72 -0.86 -15.43 -21.65
N LYS A 73 -0.58 -16.03 -22.82
CA LYS A 73 0.73 -15.95 -23.50
C LYS A 73 1.07 -14.51 -23.86
N LEU A 74 0.13 -13.73 -24.40
CA LEU A 74 0.29 -12.32 -24.75
C LEU A 74 0.53 -11.47 -23.50
N ARG A 75 -0.22 -11.66 -22.41
CA ARG A 75 0.03 -10.98 -21.12
C ARG A 75 1.41 -11.33 -20.56
N LYS A 76 1.82 -12.59 -20.64
CA LYS A 76 3.17 -13.03 -20.25
C LYS A 76 4.25 -12.43 -21.15
N ALA A 77 4.03 -12.37 -22.46
CA ALA A 77 4.93 -11.74 -23.43
C ALA A 77 5.04 -10.23 -23.22
N VAL A 78 3.92 -9.53 -22.99
CA VAL A 78 3.89 -8.11 -22.62
C VAL A 78 4.57 -7.89 -21.28
N ALA A 79 4.34 -8.74 -20.28
CA ALA A 79 5.04 -8.67 -18.99
C ALA A 79 6.55 -8.90 -19.15
N ASN A 80 6.96 -9.87 -19.97
CA ASN A 80 8.37 -10.15 -20.26
C ASN A 80 9.01 -9.01 -21.04
N LYS A 81 8.33 -8.45 -22.06
CA LYS A 81 8.78 -7.25 -22.79
C LYS A 81 8.87 -6.04 -21.88
N LYS A 82 7.93 -5.90 -20.92
CA LYS A 82 8.00 -4.86 -19.89
C LYS A 82 9.17 -5.05 -18.91
N ARG A 83 9.58 -6.30 -18.66
CA ARG A 83 10.72 -6.72 -17.83
C ARG A 83 12.05 -6.78 -18.59
N ALA A 84 12.03 -6.74 -19.92
CA ALA A 84 13.22 -6.80 -20.74
C ALA A 84 14.12 -5.58 -20.42
N LYS A 85 15.42 -5.84 -20.29
CA LYS A 85 16.42 -4.79 -20.05
C LYS A 85 16.45 -3.89 -21.29
N THR A 86 16.03 -2.64 -21.16
CA THR A 86 16.30 -1.62 -22.18
C THR A 86 17.75 -1.20 -22.11
N VAL A 87 18.24 -0.57 -23.19
CA VAL A 87 19.52 0.15 -23.17
C VAL A 87 19.43 1.16 -22.02
N GLY A 88 20.25 0.95 -21.01
CA GLY A 88 20.22 1.75 -19.79
C GLY A 88 20.78 3.15 -20.02
N LEU A 89 20.84 3.92 -18.94
CA LEU A 89 21.59 5.17 -18.90
C LEU A 89 23.01 4.96 -19.46
N THR A 90 23.42 5.79 -20.43
CA THR A 90 24.80 5.83 -20.92
C THR A 90 25.71 6.28 -19.78
N GLN A 91 26.70 5.45 -19.43
CA GLN A 91 27.60 5.71 -18.31
C GLN A 91 29.00 5.99 -18.83
N THR A 92 29.60 7.10 -18.39
CA THR A 92 30.96 7.53 -18.73
C THR A 92 31.82 7.58 -17.47
N SER A 93 33.14 7.38 -17.59
CA SER A 93 34.08 7.48 -16.45
C SER A 93 33.95 8.81 -15.71
N ASP A 94 33.92 9.90 -16.46
CA ASP A 94 33.88 11.26 -15.93
C ASP A 94 32.52 11.53 -15.29
N GLY A 95 31.45 11.01 -15.89
CA GLY A 95 30.11 11.07 -15.33
C GLY A 95 30.00 10.37 -13.98
N GLN A 96 30.71 9.26 -13.75
CA GLN A 96 30.72 8.57 -12.45
C GLN A 96 31.40 9.40 -11.36
N LEU A 97 32.56 9.99 -11.67
CA LEU A 97 33.27 10.84 -10.73
C LEU A 97 32.49 12.13 -10.44
N GLN A 98 31.87 12.72 -11.46
CA GLN A 98 31.02 13.89 -11.29
C GLN A 98 29.76 13.58 -10.47
N ALA A 99 29.13 12.43 -10.71
CA ALA A 99 27.97 12.00 -9.93
C ALA A 99 28.31 11.83 -8.43
N VAL A 100 29.51 11.34 -8.10
CA VAL A 100 29.96 11.29 -6.70
C VAL A 100 30.10 12.68 -6.09
N LYS A 101 30.67 13.65 -6.83
CA LYS A 101 30.79 15.04 -6.37
C LYS A 101 29.41 15.65 -6.11
N ASP A 102 28.49 15.46 -7.05
CA ASP A 102 27.12 15.97 -6.92
C ASP A 102 26.37 15.31 -5.75
N LEU A 103 26.45 13.98 -5.60
CA LEU A 103 25.82 13.26 -4.48
C LEU A 103 26.36 13.72 -3.12
N ARG A 104 27.63 14.13 -3.03
CA ARG A 104 28.21 14.73 -1.82
C ARG A 104 27.73 16.15 -1.59
N ARG A 105 27.73 16.98 -2.64
CA ARG A 105 27.21 18.36 -2.57
C ARG A 105 25.76 18.36 -2.08
N ASP A 106 24.96 17.42 -2.60
CA ASP A 106 23.54 17.31 -2.31
C ASP A 106 23.27 16.57 -0.97
N GLY A 107 24.31 16.15 -0.25
CA GLY A 107 24.21 15.55 1.09
C GLY A 107 23.80 14.07 1.13
N PHE A 108 23.70 13.39 -0.01
CA PHE A 108 23.39 11.95 -0.09
C PHE A 108 24.59 11.05 0.20
N LEU A 109 25.80 11.60 0.13
CA LEU A 109 27.05 10.96 0.55
C LEU A 109 27.79 11.89 1.52
N PRO A 110 28.49 11.35 2.53
CA PRO A 110 29.33 12.16 3.38
C PRO A 110 30.48 12.78 2.57
N ALA A 111 31.05 13.87 3.12
CA ALA A 111 32.30 14.44 2.60
C ALA A 111 33.38 13.35 2.49
N LYS A 112 34.34 13.54 1.57
CA LYS A 112 35.41 12.56 1.35
C LYS A 112 36.04 12.18 2.70
N PRO A 113 36.10 10.89 3.08
CA PRO A 113 36.84 10.53 4.26
C PRO A 113 38.32 10.86 4.01
N LEU A 114 38.88 11.72 4.87
CA LEU A 114 40.31 12.01 4.88
C LEU A 114 41.10 10.82 5.44
N LYS A 115 40.45 10.00 6.27
CA LYS A 115 41.04 8.88 7.01
C LYS A 115 40.31 7.57 6.74
N CYS A 116 41.07 6.49 6.62
CA CYS A 116 40.57 5.14 6.43
C CYS A 116 39.81 4.69 7.68
N MET A 117 38.62 4.12 7.55
CA MET A 117 37.89 3.66 8.74
C MET A 117 38.51 2.42 9.40
N THR A 118 39.41 1.70 8.71
CA THR A 118 40.10 0.53 9.27
C THR A 118 41.36 0.94 10.04
N CYS A 119 42.32 1.59 9.38
CA CYS A 119 43.62 1.95 10.00
C CYS A 119 43.76 3.43 10.39
N ARG A 120 42.75 4.28 10.11
CA ARG A 120 42.80 5.75 10.29
C ARG A 120 43.88 6.48 9.45
N GLY A 121 44.63 5.76 8.62
CA GLY A 121 45.61 6.32 7.67
C GLY A 121 44.97 7.11 6.52
N PRO A 122 45.76 7.87 5.74
CA PRO A 122 45.25 8.74 4.68
C PRO A 122 44.61 7.95 3.55
N VAL A 123 43.64 8.61 2.90
CA VAL A 123 42.80 8.00 1.87
C VAL A 123 43.12 8.59 0.50
N GLY A 124 43.35 7.70 -0.47
CA GLY A 124 43.82 8.03 -1.81
C GLY A 124 42.78 8.71 -2.70
N GLN A 125 43.13 8.86 -3.97
CA GLN A 125 42.19 9.35 -4.98
C GLN A 125 41.09 8.31 -5.26
N MET A 126 39.97 8.82 -5.79
CA MET A 126 38.90 7.97 -6.30
C MET A 126 39.35 7.29 -7.58
N GLN A 127 39.07 6.00 -7.70
CA GLN A 127 39.39 5.21 -8.87
C GLN A 127 38.13 4.55 -9.40
N LEU A 128 37.95 4.62 -10.72
CA LEU A 128 36.93 3.85 -11.41
C LEU A 128 37.36 2.38 -11.46
N ARG A 129 36.48 1.46 -11.08
CA ARG A 129 36.67 0.02 -11.27
C ARG A 129 35.71 -0.52 -12.32
N ALA A 130 35.90 -1.80 -12.67
CA ALA A 130 35.03 -2.52 -13.59
C ALA A 130 33.54 -2.30 -13.28
N LYS A 131 32.71 -2.23 -14.33
CA LYS A 131 31.27 -1.97 -14.27
C LYS A 131 30.87 -0.56 -13.80
N GLY A 132 31.80 0.40 -13.79
CA GLY A 132 31.49 1.82 -13.55
C GLY A 132 31.34 2.20 -12.07
N HIS A 133 31.76 1.35 -11.14
CA HIS A 133 31.74 1.67 -9.72
C HIS A 133 32.96 2.51 -9.32
N VAL A 134 32.75 3.47 -8.42
CA VAL A 134 33.82 4.33 -7.90
C VAL A 134 34.27 3.80 -6.55
N TRP A 135 35.58 3.58 -6.43
CA TRP A 135 36.22 3.07 -5.24
C TRP A 135 37.25 4.05 -4.72
N VAL A 136 37.52 3.97 -3.44
CA VAL A 136 38.55 4.72 -2.76
C VAL A 136 39.42 3.74 -1.99
N ARG A 137 40.74 3.92 -2.09
CA ARG A 137 41.73 3.02 -1.48
C ARG A 137 42.52 3.77 -0.40
N CYS A 138 42.78 3.10 0.71
CA CYS A 138 43.74 3.59 1.69
C CYS A 138 45.16 3.63 1.09
N ILE A 139 45.89 4.72 1.34
CA ILE A 139 47.27 4.91 0.84
C ILE A 139 48.27 4.13 1.69
N ASP A 140 47.95 3.96 2.98
CA ASP A 140 48.74 3.19 3.94
C ASP A 140 49.09 1.81 3.36
N THR A 141 50.39 1.53 3.30
CA THR A 141 50.96 0.35 2.65
C THR A 141 50.51 -0.94 3.30
N ASP A 142 50.21 -0.90 4.59
CA ASP A 142 49.84 -2.09 5.36
C ASP A 142 48.34 -2.34 5.29
N CYS A 143 47.53 -1.28 5.21
CA CYS A 143 46.08 -1.40 5.13
C CYS A 143 45.60 -1.69 3.70
N ARG A 144 45.90 -0.81 2.74
CA ARG A 144 45.50 -0.90 1.32
C ARG A 144 44.02 -1.19 1.03
N VAL A 145 43.14 -1.14 2.03
CA VAL A 145 41.72 -1.49 1.92
C VAL A 145 41.04 -0.58 0.90
N ALA A 146 40.30 -1.19 -0.02
CA ALA A 146 39.48 -0.50 -1.00
C ALA A 146 38.02 -0.55 -0.56
N ARG A 147 37.31 0.58 -0.67
CA ARG A 147 35.87 0.68 -0.37
C ARG A 147 35.14 1.35 -1.50
N ASN A 148 33.94 0.86 -1.79
CA ASN A 148 33.04 1.49 -2.74
C ASN A 148 32.52 2.78 -2.09
N VAL A 149 32.58 3.91 -2.81
CA VAL A 149 32.14 5.20 -2.26
C VAL A 149 30.66 5.16 -1.86
N LEU A 150 29.83 4.40 -2.58
CA LEU A 150 28.40 4.29 -2.24
C LEU A 150 28.15 3.50 -0.95
N SER A 151 29.11 2.71 -0.45
CA SER A 151 28.94 2.03 0.85
C SER A 151 28.80 2.98 2.03
N GLU A 152 29.13 4.26 1.84
CA GLU A 152 28.97 5.32 2.83
C GLU A 152 27.55 5.93 2.84
N ALA A 153 26.69 5.57 1.87
CA ALA A 153 25.29 5.99 1.83
C ALA A 153 24.46 5.19 2.85
N SER A 154 24.55 5.55 4.13
CA SER A 154 23.89 4.85 5.24
C SER A 154 22.36 4.80 5.13
N TRP A 155 21.76 5.76 4.44
CA TRP A 155 20.32 5.82 4.20
C TRP A 155 19.82 4.81 3.16
N LEU A 156 20.72 4.28 2.31
CA LEU A 156 20.37 3.33 1.26
C LEU A 156 20.56 1.89 1.78
N PRO A 157 19.50 1.07 1.85
CA PRO A 157 19.62 -0.29 2.36
C PRO A 157 20.40 -1.19 1.40
N ASP A 158 21.21 -2.09 1.96
CA ASP A 158 21.86 -3.21 1.25
C ASP A 158 22.85 -2.75 0.14
N VAL A 159 23.62 -1.69 0.40
CA VAL A 159 24.68 -1.21 -0.51
C VAL A 159 25.78 -2.26 -0.74
N SER A 160 25.90 -3.23 0.17
CA SER A 160 26.84 -4.35 0.09
C SER A 160 26.61 -5.24 -1.13
N ARG A 161 25.36 -5.34 -1.64
CA ARG A 161 25.04 -6.12 -2.86
C ARG A 161 25.27 -5.35 -4.17
N GLN A 162 25.77 -4.11 -4.07
CA GLN A 162 26.30 -3.25 -5.16
C GLN A 162 25.51 -3.21 -6.48
N PRO A 163 24.18 -2.97 -6.50
CA PRO A 163 23.46 -2.89 -7.77
C PRO A 163 23.56 -1.52 -8.48
N TRP A 164 24.12 -0.50 -7.83
CA TRP A 164 24.10 0.89 -8.32
C TRP A 164 25.51 1.41 -8.61
N THR A 165 25.66 2.09 -9.75
CA THR A 165 26.77 3.03 -9.98
C THR A 165 26.37 4.43 -9.50
N PRO A 166 27.33 5.31 -9.17
CA PRO A 166 27.04 6.69 -8.79
C PRO A 166 26.12 7.43 -9.76
N MET A 167 26.34 7.32 -11.08
CA MET A 167 25.45 7.92 -12.09
C MET A 167 24.03 7.36 -12.02
N GLN A 168 23.88 6.05 -11.84
CA GLN A 168 22.55 5.45 -11.73
C GLN A 168 21.82 5.92 -10.48
N LEU A 169 22.51 6.01 -9.33
CA LEU A 169 21.91 6.51 -8.09
C LEU A 169 21.51 7.97 -8.21
N GLN A 170 22.38 8.82 -8.78
CA GLN A 170 22.09 10.22 -9.02
C GLN A 170 20.89 10.40 -9.97
N ALA A 171 20.88 9.67 -11.08
CA ALA A 171 19.76 9.69 -12.01
C ALA A 171 18.48 9.15 -11.36
N ALA A 172 18.57 8.15 -10.49
CA ALA A 172 17.43 7.64 -9.74
C ALA A 172 16.80 8.72 -8.86
N LEU A 173 17.63 9.46 -8.10
CA LEU A 173 17.20 10.57 -7.26
C LEU A 173 16.53 11.68 -8.08
N ARG A 174 17.16 12.09 -9.18
CA ARG A 174 16.59 13.10 -10.09
C ARG A 174 15.25 12.67 -10.68
N LEU A 175 15.15 11.42 -11.14
CA LEU A 175 13.92 10.88 -11.73
C LEU A 175 12.82 10.64 -10.68
N SER A 176 13.16 10.40 -9.41
CA SER A 176 12.16 10.32 -8.34
C SER A 176 11.59 11.70 -7.98
N THR A 177 12.38 12.77 -8.08
CA THR A 177 11.96 14.13 -7.72
C THR A 177 11.40 14.95 -8.88
N ALA A 178 11.79 14.66 -10.13
CA ALA A 178 11.39 15.42 -11.32
C ALA A 178 9.87 15.46 -11.58
N GLY A 179 9.11 14.53 -11.00
CA GLY A 179 7.66 14.45 -11.21
C GLY A 179 6.85 15.53 -10.48
N PHE A 180 7.46 16.37 -9.62
CA PHE A 180 6.77 17.38 -8.78
C PHE A 180 5.43 16.86 -8.20
N GLY A 181 5.39 15.60 -7.75
CA GLY A 181 4.20 15.00 -7.16
C GLY A 181 3.06 14.59 -8.11
N LYS A 182 3.15 14.78 -9.44
CA LYS A 182 2.06 14.41 -10.36
C LYS A 182 1.81 12.90 -10.42
N GLN A 183 2.87 12.09 -10.38
CA GLN A 183 2.77 10.65 -10.25
C GLN A 183 4.06 10.07 -9.69
N ALA A 184 3.97 9.26 -8.63
CA ALA A 184 5.14 8.58 -8.10
C ALA A 184 5.68 7.56 -9.11
N SER A 185 6.99 7.62 -9.38
CA SER A 185 7.68 6.67 -10.26
C SER A 185 7.50 5.24 -9.75
N THR A 186 7.05 4.35 -10.64
CA THR A 186 6.96 2.92 -10.30
C THR A 186 8.34 2.28 -10.36
N PRO A 187 8.64 1.23 -9.55
CA PRO A 187 9.93 0.56 -9.60
C PRO A 187 10.28 0.01 -10.99
N TYR A 188 9.29 -0.41 -11.78
CA TYR A 188 9.52 -0.89 -13.14
C TYR A 188 9.88 0.23 -14.12
N ALA A 189 9.21 1.39 -14.03
CA ALA A 189 9.50 2.54 -14.87
C ALA A 189 10.92 3.04 -14.61
N LEU A 190 11.26 3.22 -13.32
CA LEU A 190 12.58 3.69 -12.92
C LEU A 190 13.68 2.67 -13.27
N ALA A 191 13.44 1.37 -13.05
CA ALA A 191 14.40 0.34 -13.40
C ALA A 191 14.75 0.33 -14.90
N ARG A 192 13.74 0.57 -15.76
CA ARG A 192 13.91 0.65 -17.21
C ARG A 192 14.78 1.84 -17.61
N SER A 193 14.46 3.03 -17.10
CA SER A 193 15.23 4.25 -17.41
C SER A 193 16.69 4.16 -16.99
N LEU A 194 16.98 3.42 -15.93
CA LEU A 194 18.33 3.28 -15.37
C LEU A 194 19.09 2.04 -15.90
N GLY A 195 18.44 1.16 -16.65
CA GLY A 195 19.02 -0.11 -17.11
C GLY A 195 19.31 -1.11 -15.97
N THR A 196 18.50 -1.07 -14.89
CA THR A 196 18.66 -1.94 -13.72
C THR A 196 17.46 -2.90 -13.57
N THR A 197 17.40 -3.62 -12.44
CA THR A 197 16.32 -4.56 -12.13
C THR A 197 15.33 -4.01 -11.12
N TYR A 198 14.17 -4.66 -11.02
CA TYR A 198 13.08 -4.26 -10.13
C TYR A 198 13.51 -4.21 -8.65
N LYS A 199 14.23 -5.22 -8.16
CA LYS A 199 14.50 -5.38 -6.72
C LYS A 199 15.34 -4.22 -6.13
N PRO A 200 16.50 -3.83 -6.71
CA PRO A 200 17.25 -2.66 -6.27
C PRO A 200 16.41 -1.39 -6.29
N THR A 201 15.67 -1.17 -7.37
CA THR A 201 14.85 0.03 -7.56
C THR A 201 13.70 0.13 -6.56
N SER A 202 13.06 -1.00 -6.24
CA SER A 202 12.01 -1.06 -5.23
C SER A 202 12.52 -0.67 -3.85
N ARG A 203 13.70 -1.17 -3.47
CA ARG A 203 14.35 -0.85 -2.18
C ARG A 203 14.82 0.59 -2.12
N PHE A 204 15.36 1.12 -3.22
CA PHE A 204 15.72 2.53 -3.34
C PHE A 204 14.50 3.43 -3.12
N LEU A 205 13.38 3.17 -3.82
CA LEU A 205 12.16 3.97 -3.67
C LEU A 205 11.57 3.87 -2.26
N GLU A 206 11.67 2.71 -1.61
CA GLU A 206 11.27 2.55 -0.22
C GLU A 206 12.10 3.43 0.71
N ALA A 207 13.43 3.41 0.57
CA ALA A 207 14.34 4.25 1.36
C ALA A 207 14.11 5.75 1.15
N VAL A 208 13.94 6.19 -0.10
CA VAL A 208 13.63 7.59 -0.42
C VAL A 208 12.30 8.01 0.21
N ARG A 209 11.25 7.18 0.12
CA ARG A 209 9.96 7.47 0.76
C ARG A 209 10.06 7.55 2.28
N SER A 210 10.89 6.73 2.91
CA SER A 210 11.14 6.84 4.35
C SER A 210 11.82 8.16 4.72
N LEU A 211 12.78 8.63 3.91
CA LEU A 211 13.40 9.94 4.09
C LEU A 211 12.40 11.08 3.88
N GLU A 212 11.58 11.01 2.82
CA GLU A 212 10.51 11.98 2.53
C GLU A 212 9.48 12.03 3.67
N ALA A 213 9.07 10.88 4.20
CA ALA A 213 8.15 10.80 5.33
C ALA A 213 8.74 11.45 6.59
N ALA A 214 10.01 11.16 6.92
CA ALA A 214 10.68 11.76 8.08
C ALA A 214 10.89 13.27 7.92
N ALA A 215 11.19 13.74 6.70
CA ALA A 215 11.28 15.17 6.40
C ALA A 215 9.91 15.86 6.51
N SER A 216 8.85 15.21 6.00
CA SER A 216 7.48 15.70 6.06
C SER A 216 6.97 15.76 7.50
N GLU A 217 7.30 14.77 8.33
CA GLU A 217 6.96 14.77 9.76
C GLU A 217 7.62 15.95 10.50
N LYS A 218 8.91 16.21 10.24
CA LYS A 218 9.62 17.37 10.79
C LYS A 218 9.03 18.68 10.31
N LEU A 219 8.64 18.77 9.04
CA LEU A 219 7.98 19.95 8.47
C LEU A 219 6.62 20.16 9.14
N ASN A 220 5.75 19.15 9.16
CA ASN A 220 4.44 19.17 9.82
C ASN A 220 4.55 19.54 11.30
N ALA A 221 5.59 19.08 12.00
CA ALA A 221 5.81 19.39 13.41
C ALA A 221 6.17 20.86 13.67
N ARG A 222 6.76 21.55 12.69
CA ARG A 222 7.16 22.97 12.77
C ARG A 222 6.15 23.92 12.15
N THR A 223 5.35 23.45 11.21
CA THR A 223 4.33 24.25 10.54
C THR A 223 3.21 24.59 11.52
N MET A 224 2.98 25.90 11.70
CA MET A 224 1.81 26.45 12.34
C MET A 224 0.99 27.20 11.28
N LEU A 225 -0.32 26.98 11.30
CA LEU A 225 -1.30 27.62 10.43
C LEU A 225 -1.94 28.78 11.19
N ASP A 226 -2.15 29.90 10.51
CA ASP A 226 -2.73 31.11 11.09
C ASP A 226 -3.99 31.52 10.30
N LYS A 227 -4.87 32.32 10.93
CA LYS A 227 -6.05 32.95 10.29
C LYS A 227 -7.06 31.93 9.75
N ALA A 228 -7.58 32.17 8.54
CA ALA A 228 -8.59 31.34 7.89
C ALA A 228 -7.98 30.00 7.44
N VAL A 229 -8.29 28.93 8.18
CA VAL A 229 -7.86 27.57 7.91
C VAL A 229 -9.04 26.73 7.44
N GLU A 230 -8.84 26.00 6.35
CA GLU A 230 -9.75 24.95 5.90
C GLU A 230 -9.23 23.61 6.41
N VAL A 231 -10.15 22.77 6.89
CA VAL A 231 -9.85 21.41 7.33
C VAL A 231 -10.72 20.45 6.53
N ASP A 232 -10.09 19.42 5.98
CA ASP A 232 -10.76 18.40 5.17
C ASP A 232 -10.13 17.03 5.42
N GLY A 233 -10.89 15.96 5.23
CA GLY A 233 -10.37 14.61 5.21
C GLY A 233 -10.50 13.98 3.83
N THR A 234 -9.50 13.20 3.46
CA THR A 234 -9.46 12.54 2.16
C THR A 234 -9.14 11.06 2.31
N CYS A 235 -9.92 10.23 1.63
CA CYS A 235 -9.61 8.81 1.48
C CYS A 235 -8.57 8.62 0.36
N LEU A 236 -7.36 8.28 0.74
CA LEU A 236 -6.25 8.04 -0.19
C LEU A 236 -6.40 6.71 -0.93
N ARG A 237 -6.84 5.67 -0.21
CA ARG A 237 -6.96 4.32 -0.76
C ARG A 237 -7.84 3.42 0.09
N THR A 238 -8.54 2.49 -0.55
CA THR A 238 -9.21 1.38 0.15
C THR A 238 -8.43 0.08 -0.03
N LEU A 239 -8.17 -0.62 1.06
CA LEU A 239 -7.52 -1.93 1.10
C LEU A 239 -8.52 -3.00 1.56
N ARG A 240 -8.37 -4.22 1.04
CA ARG A 240 -9.07 -5.40 1.56
C ARG A 240 -8.19 -6.09 2.59
N VAL A 241 -8.68 -6.21 3.81
CA VAL A 241 -7.97 -6.80 4.95
C VAL A 241 -8.66 -8.11 5.30
N SER A 242 -7.93 -9.23 5.22
CA SER A 242 -8.46 -10.52 5.66
C SER A 242 -8.67 -10.51 7.18
N ARG A 243 -9.68 -11.23 7.68
CA ARG A 243 -9.88 -11.44 9.13
C ARG A 243 -8.69 -12.10 9.83
N TRP A 244 -7.81 -12.75 9.06
CA TRP A 244 -6.61 -13.42 9.56
C TRP A 244 -5.33 -12.59 9.36
N SER A 245 -5.46 -11.29 9.07
CA SER A 245 -4.29 -10.43 8.84
C SER A 245 -3.49 -10.25 10.12
N LYS A 246 -2.21 -10.68 10.10
CA LYS A 246 -1.26 -10.42 11.20
C LYS A 246 -0.95 -8.93 11.34
N THR A 247 -0.83 -8.21 10.22
CA THR A 247 -0.50 -6.78 10.20
C THR A 247 -1.59 -5.91 10.83
N TYR A 248 -2.86 -6.31 10.69
CA TYR A 248 -4.01 -5.54 11.20
C TYR A 248 -4.77 -6.30 12.30
N ALA A 249 -4.09 -7.21 13.01
CA ALA A 249 -4.72 -8.07 14.01
C ALA A 249 -5.44 -7.25 15.10
N ASN A 250 -4.80 -6.19 15.59
CA ASN A 250 -5.37 -5.31 16.62
C ASN A 250 -6.68 -4.66 16.12
N SER A 251 -6.69 -4.10 14.92
CA SER A 251 -7.90 -3.48 14.37
C SER A 251 -9.03 -4.49 14.11
N VAL A 252 -8.70 -5.74 13.76
CA VAL A 252 -9.69 -6.82 13.63
C VAL A 252 -10.27 -7.17 15.01
N GLN A 253 -9.43 -7.29 16.04
CA GLN A 253 -9.87 -7.57 17.41
C GLN A 253 -10.73 -6.43 17.97
N GLU A 254 -10.34 -5.17 17.76
CA GLU A 254 -11.14 -4.00 18.13
C GLU A 254 -12.51 -4.03 17.48
N TRP A 255 -12.58 -4.38 16.19
CA TRP A 255 -13.86 -4.49 15.49
C TRP A 255 -14.72 -5.62 16.06
N GLN A 256 -14.12 -6.79 16.32
CA GLN A 256 -14.80 -7.95 16.90
C GLN A 256 -15.33 -7.66 18.31
N ALA A 257 -14.56 -6.95 19.13
CA ALA A 257 -14.99 -6.51 20.45
C ALA A 257 -16.20 -5.56 20.38
N LYS A 258 -16.17 -4.60 19.44
CA LYS A 258 -17.30 -3.67 19.21
C LYS A 258 -18.55 -4.34 18.63
N HIS A 259 -18.39 -5.49 17.97
CA HIS A 259 -19.48 -6.20 17.28
C HIS A 259 -19.56 -7.66 17.74
N ALA A 260 -19.49 -7.90 19.06
CA ALA A 260 -19.42 -9.24 19.64
C ALA A 260 -20.56 -10.18 19.21
N HIS A 261 -21.73 -9.63 18.87
CA HIS A 261 -22.91 -10.40 18.46
C HIS A 261 -23.04 -10.58 16.93
N GLN A 262 -22.10 -10.06 16.13
CA GLN A 262 -22.11 -10.19 14.68
C GLN A 262 -21.11 -11.23 14.20
N ALA A 263 -21.47 -11.98 13.16
CA ALA A 263 -20.54 -12.89 12.50
C ALA A 263 -19.40 -12.10 11.84
N SER A 264 -18.15 -12.44 12.19
CA SER A 264 -16.97 -11.80 11.62
C SER A 264 -16.92 -11.96 10.10
N PRO A 265 -16.81 -10.86 9.33
CA PRO A 265 -16.64 -10.91 7.88
C PRO A 265 -15.42 -11.74 7.45
N ASP A 266 -15.46 -12.30 6.24
CA ASP A 266 -14.30 -12.96 5.63
C ASP A 266 -13.16 -11.97 5.35
N TYR A 267 -13.54 -10.73 5.01
CA TYR A 267 -12.64 -9.61 4.84
C TYR A 267 -13.31 -8.30 5.23
N PHE A 268 -12.48 -7.36 5.66
CA PHE A 268 -12.81 -5.99 5.98
C PHE A 268 -12.31 -5.05 4.88
N LEU A 269 -12.89 -3.86 4.82
CA LEU A 269 -12.35 -2.73 4.08
C LEU A 269 -11.62 -1.82 5.08
N LEU A 270 -10.39 -1.45 4.73
CA LEU A 270 -9.62 -0.43 5.42
C LEU A 270 -9.51 0.79 4.50
N HIS A 271 -10.11 1.89 4.88
CA HIS A 271 -9.97 3.16 4.18
C HIS A 271 -8.79 3.92 4.79
N LEU A 272 -7.68 3.98 4.05
CA LEU A 272 -6.54 4.81 4.41
C LEU A 272 -6.94 6.26 4.17
N ARG A 273 -7.16 7.00 5.26
CA ARG A 273 -7.60 8.39 5.25
C ARG A 273 -6.50 9.28 5.82
N ALA A 274 -6.42 10.51 5.32
CA ALA A 274 -5.59 11.56 5.88
C ALA A 274 -6.46 12.79 6.15
N LEU A 275 -6.23 13.45 7.28
CA LEU A 275 -6.81 14.75 7.60
C LEU A 275 -5.80 15.82 7.22
N GLY A 276 -6.27 16.85 6.52
CA GLY A 276 -5.47 17.99 6.09
C GLY A 276 -6.03 19.27 6.69
N ALA A 277 -5.13 20.18 7.07
CA ALA A 277 -5.47 21.56 7.34
C ALA A 277 -4.63 22.45 6.41
N THR A 278 -5.26 23.42 5.76
CA THR A 278 -4.60 24.36 4.83
C THR A 278 -4.97 25.79 5.15
N GLN A 279 -3.99 26.70 5.12
CA GLN A 279 -4.23 28.12 5.36
C GLN A 279 -4.60 28.81 4.04
N ARG A 280 -5.79 29.40 3.98
CA ARG A 280 -6.29 30.10 2.78
C ARG A 280 -5.33 31.20 2.33
N GLY A 281 -5.16 31.30 1.01
CA GLY A 281 -4.27 32.29 0.39
C GLY A 281 -2.77 32.01 0.57
N THR A 282 -2.40 30.85 1.14
CA THR A 282 -1.00 30.42 1.28
C THR A 282 -0.81 28.98 0.80
N GLN A 283 0.45 28.53 0.71
CA GLN A 283 0.78 27.12 0.44
C GLN A 283 1.03 26.31 1.73
N LYS A 284 0.76 26.88 2.91
CA LYS A 284 0.98 26.19 4.18
C LYS A 284 -0.13 25.17 4.41
N CYS A 285 0.28 23.92 4.57
CA CYS A 285 -0.61 22.82 4.89
C CYS A 285 0.03 21.88 5.90
N VAL A 286 -0.82 21.18 6.66
CA VAL A 286 -0.44 20.13 7.59
C VAL A 286 -1.30 18.92 7.29
N PHE A 287 -0.67 17.76 7.16
CA PHE A 287 -1.37 16.49 6.94
C PHE A 287 -1.09 15.52 8.09
N VAL A 288 -2.12 14.84 8.56
CA VAL A 288 -2.00 13.81 9.60
C VAL A 288 -2.78 12.57 9.18
N PRO A 289 -2.20 11.36 9.27
CA PRO A 289 -2.95 10.14 9.01
C PRO A 289 -4.13 10.02 9.99
N ALA A 290 -5.31 9.71 9.47
CA ALA A 290 -6.48 9.46 10.31
C ALA A 290 -6.35 8.08 10.99
N PRO A 291 -7.02 7.87 12.14
CA PRO A 291 -7.06 6.57 12.80
C PRO A 291 -7.55 5.47 11.85
N LEU A 292 -6.88 4.32 11.89
CA LEU A 292 -7.25 3.16 11.09
C LEU A 292 -8.57 2.59 11.60
N ARG A 293 -9.57 2.47 10.72
CA ARG A 293 -10.87 1.88 11.04
C ARG A 293 -11.21 0.81 10.01
N LEU A 294 -11.50 -0.40 10.48
CA LEU A 294 -12.01 -1.48 9.65
C LEU A 294 -13.53 -1.39 9.58
N VAL A 295 -14.06 -1.55 8.38
CA VAL A 295 -15.50 -1.65 8.13
C VAL A 295 -15.83 -2.95 7.39
N PRO A 296 -17.02 -3.53 7.57
CA PRO A 296 -17.38 -4.76 6.88
C PRO A 296 -17.50 -4.54 5.36
N ALA A 297 -17.36 -5.62 4.59
CA ALA A 297 -17.45 -5.59 3.14
C ALA A 297 -18.78 -4.98 2.66
N GLY A 298 -18.70 -4.01 1.74
CA GLY A 298 -19.87 -3.31 1.19
C GLY A 298 -20.25 -2.03 1.95
N SER A 299 -19.57 -1.72 3.05
CA SER A 299 -19.76 -0.45 3.77
C SER A 299 -19.15 0.73 3.00
N VAL A 300 -19.76 1.90 3.17
CA VAL A 300 -19.25 3.18 2.70
C VAL A 300 -18.07 3.62 3.58
N PRO A 301 -17.09 4.39 3.08
CA PRO A 301 -16.06 4.97 3.92
C PRO A 301 -16.68 5.71 5.11
N PRO A 302 -16.17 5.52 6.33
CA PRO A 302 -16.70 6.23 7.49
C PRO A 302 -16.49 7.74 7.30
N PRO A 303 -17.50 8.57 7.64
CA PRO A 303 -17.32 10.01 7.65
C PRO A 303 -16.22 10.41 8.66
N GLU A 304 -15.66 11.60 8.48
CA GLU A 304 -14.80 12.18 9.51
C GLU A 304 -15.62 12.43 10.77
N SER A 305 -15.19 11.85 11.90
CA SER A 305 -15.79 12.14 13.20
C SER A 305 -14.97 13.20 13.94
N CYS A 306 -15.62 13.97 14.82
CA CYS A 306 -14.91 14.93 15.68
C CYS A 306 -13.80 14.27 16.49
N GLU A 307 -14.02 13.04 16.94
CA GLU A 307 -13.00 12.22 17.60
C GLU A 307 -11.76 11.99 16.72
N ASP A 308 -11.92 11.76 15.40
CA ASP A 308 -10.77 11.56 14.51
C ASP A 308 -9.92 12.83 14.44
N VAL A 309 -10.55 14.01 14.43
CA VAL A 309 -9.88 15.32 14.44
C VAL A 309 -9.18 15.60 15.77
N LEU A 310 -9.80 15.24 16.89
CA LEU A 310 -9.22 15.42 18.23
C LEU A 310 -8.04 14.47 18.45
N CYS A 311 -8.18 13.19 18.09
CA CYS A 311 -7.13 12.18 18.26
C CYS A 311 -5.86 12.49 17.46
N THR A 312 -6.00 13.07 16.27
CA THR A 312 -4.86 13.45 15.42
C THR A 312 -4.11 14.69 15.90
N ARG A 313 -4.67 15.42 16.88
CA ARG A 313 -4.12 16.70 17.40
C ARG A 313 -3.90 17.75 16.30
N LEU A 314 -4.59 17.61 15.15
CA LEU A 314 -4.44 18.51 14.01
C LEU A 314 -4.74 19.97 14.40
N LEU A 315 -5.78 20.18 15.21
CA LEU A 315 -6.18 21.51 15.68
C LEU A 315 -5.12 22.22 16.52
N LYS A 316 -4.21 21.50 17.18
CA LYS A 316 -3.08 22.11 17.91
C LYS A 316 -2.08 22.83 16.99
N ARG A 317 -2.19 22.61 15.67
CA ARG A 317 -1.33 23.24 14.65
C ARG A 317 -1.91 24.53 14.10
N ILE A 318 -3.08 24.95 14.58
CA ILE A 318 -3.72 26.20 14.20
C ILE A 318 -3.49 27.18 15.36
N ARG A 319 -2.86 28.33 15.10
CA ARG A 319 -2.74 29.38 16.11
C ARG A 319 -4.12 29.96 16.35
N SER A 320 -4.61 29.77 17.57
CA SER A 320 -5.85 30.35 18.04
C SER A 320 -5.68 31.86 18.19
N GLN A 321 -6.28 32.63 17.29
CA GLN A 321 -6.68 34.00 17.63
C GLN A 321 -8.12 34.35 17.27
N ASP A 322 -8.81 33.56 16.44
CA ASP A 322 -10.25 33.74 16.22
C ASP A 322 -10.97 32.41 16.13
N ARG A 323 -12.19 32.41 16.67
CA ARG A 323 -13.11 31.28 16.77
C ARG A 323 -13.16 30.50 15.46
N VAL A 324 -13.12 29.17 15.57
CA VAL A 324 -13.41 28.23 14.48
C VAL A 324 -14.89 28.37 14.08
N GLU A 325 -15.23 29.47 13.41
CA GLU A 325 -16.51 29.68 12.73
C GLU A 325 -16.42 28.97 11.39
N GLY A 326 -16.76 27.69 11.37
CA GLY A 326 -16.74 26.91 10.11
C GLY A 326 -17.03 25.44 10.27
N LEU A 327 -16.83 24.88 11.47
CA LEU A 327 -17.45 23.62 11.82
C LEU A 327 -18.81 23.96 12.44
N GLY A 328 -19.89 23.38 11.94
CA GLY A 328 -21.21 23.36 12.60
C GLY A 328 -21.20 22.62 13.95
N LEU A 329 -20.12 22.75 14.73
CA LEU A 329 -19.95 22.30 16.09
C LEU A 329 -20.35 23.44 17.02
N ARG A 330 -21.65 23.70 17.07
CA ARG A 330 -22.21 24.44 18.21
C ARG A 330 -22.00 23.57 19.46
N ASN A 331 -21.26 24.12 20.41
CA ASN A 331 -21.11 23.64 21.79
C ASN A 331 -20.52 22.24 21.95
N ILE A 332 -19.19 22.14 21.91
CA ILE A 332 -18.49 21.21 22.81
C ILE A 332 -17.72 22.08 23.79
N GLY A 333 -18.27 22.23 24.99
CA GLY A 333 -17.65 22.94 26.09
C GLY A 333 -16.30 22.30 26.39
N LEU A 334 -15.25 23.11 26.28
CA LEU A 334 -13.96 22.83 26.89
C LEU A 334 -14.01 23.43 28.29
N GLN A 335 -14.24 22.57 29.29
CA GLN A 335 -13.62 22.71 30.61
C GLN A 335 -12.33 21.90 30.60
#